data_AF-A0A7W0LYD1-F1
#
_entry.id   AF-A0A7W0LYD1-F1
#
_cell.length_a   1.000
_cell.length_b   1.000
_cell.length_c   1.000
_cell.angle_alpha   90.00
_cell.angle_beta   90.00
_cell.angle_gamma   90.00
#
_symmetry.space_group_name_H-M   'P 1'
#
loop_
_entity.id
_entity.type
_entity.pdbx_description
1 polymer ?
#
loop_
_entity_poly.entity_id
_entity_poly.type
_entity_poly.pdbx_seq_one_letter_code
_entity_poly.pdbx_strand_id
1 'polypeptide(L)' 'ATERGTSWLGTLVFGLVFQLTDSYRPAIVALIVFFAVGLGVLWRVDARRGIAEAGNQAPAVV' A
#
# COMPACT_ATOMS: atom_id res chain seq x y z
N ALA A 1 -14.05 -1.42 11.15
CA ALA A 1 -14.27 -2.53 10.18
C ALA A 1 -13.36 -2.46 8.94
N THR A 2 -12.80 -1.29 8.60
CA THR A 2 -11.85 -1.10 7.48
C THR A 2 -10.43 -1.62 7.73
N GLU A 3 -10.02 -1.83 8.99
CA GLU A 3 -8.68 -2.35 9.37
C GLU A 3 -8.31 -3.69 8.70
N ARG A 4 -9.32 -4.51 8.40
CA ARG A 4 -9.14 -5.88 7.88
C ARG A 4 -9.40 -6.00 6.38
N GLY A 5 -10.05 -4.98 5.79
CA GLY A 5 -10.48 -4.93 4.38
C GLY A 5 -9.38 -4.52 3.40
N THR A 6 -8.25 -3.97 3.86
CA THR A 6 -7.07 -3.74 3.02
C THR A 6 -6.06 -4.89 3.10
N SER A 7 -5.97 -5.61 4.23
CA SER A 7 -4.99 -6.69 4.41
C SER A 7 -5.19 -7.89 3.48
N TRP A 8 -6.43 -8.25 3.13
CA TRP A 8 -6.70 -9.33 2.17
C TRP A 8 -6.55 -8.93 0.70
N LEU A 9 -6.45 -7.63 0.38
CA LEU A 9 -6.43 -7.13 -1.00
C LEU A 9 -5.11 -7.50 -1.69
N GLY A 10 -3.98 -7.39 -0.98
CA GLY A 10 -2.69 -7.87 -1.46
C GLY A 10 -2.67 -9.38 -1.72
N THR A 11 -3.25 -10.17 -0.82
CA THR A 11 -3.37 -11.63 -0.97
C THR A 11 -4.26 -12.02 -2.15
N LEU A 12 -5.39 -11.34 -2.34
CA LEU A 12 -6.31 -11.56 -3.47
C LEU A 12 -5.65 -11.23 -4.81
N VAL A 13 -4.96 -10.09 -4.92
CA VAL A 13 -4.24 -9.69 -6.14
C VAL A 13 -3.12 -10.68 -6.46
N PHE A 14 -2.36 -11.11 -5.45
CA PHE A 14 -1.31 -12.12 -5.60
C PHE A 14 -1.89 -13.46 -6.11
N GLY A 15 -2.96 -13.95 -5.48
CA GLY A 15 -3.62 -15.20 -5.89
C GLY A 15 -4.21 -15.14 -7.29
N LEU A 16 -4.81 -14.00 -7.68
CA LEU A 16 -5.39 -13.82 -9.01
C LEU A 16 -4.31 -13.82 -10.10
N VAL A 17 -3.20 -13.11 -9.89
CA VAL A 17 -2.09 -13.11 -10.86
C VAL A 17 -1.43 -14.49 -10.96
N PHE A 18 -1.30 -15.20 -9.84
CA PHE A 18 -0.77 -16.55 -9.82
C PHE A 18 -1.64 -17.53 -10.62
N GLN A 19 -2.96 -17.53 -10.38
CA GLN A 19 -3.94 -18.38 -11.09
C GLN A 19 -3.94 -18.12 -12.61
N LEU A 20 -3.74 -16.87 -13.02
CA LEU A 20 -3.75 -16.49 -14.44
C LEU A 20 -2.47 -16.86 -15.19
N THR A 21 -1.34 -17.02 -14.48
CA THR A 21 -0.03 -17.18 -15.14
C THR A 21 0.63 -18.54 -14.88
N ASP A 22 0.08 -19.35 -13.97
CA ASP A 22 0.54 -20.73 -13.63
C ASP A 22 2.04 -20.82 -13.32
N SER A 23 2.63 -19.70 -12.87
CA SER A 23 4.06 -19.55 -12.66
C SER A 23 4.32 -18.56 -11.53
N TYR A 24 5.23 -18.91 -10.62
CA TYR A 24 5.56 -18.09 -9.45
C TYR A 24 6.33 -16.80 -9.79
N ARG A 25 7.06 -16.77 -10.91
CA ARG A 25 7.83 -15.60 -11.36
C ARG A 25 6.97 -14.34 -11.53
N PRO A 26 5.87 -14.38 -12.30
CA PRO A 26 4.97 -13.22 -12.47
C PRO A 26 4.22 -12.83 -11.19
N ALA A 27 3.96 -13.78 -10.28
CA ALA A 27 3.34 -13.47 -8.99
C ALA A 27 4.22 -12.56 -8.12
N ILE A 28 5.54 -12.80 -8.11
CA ILE A 28 6.50 -11.93 -7.41
C ILE A 28 6.54 -10.53 -8.06
N VAL A 29 6.50 -10.46 -9.40
CA VAL A 29 6.47 -9.17 -10.11
C VAL A 29 5.21 -8.38 -9.78
N ALA A 30 4.04 -9.01 -9.73
CA ALA A 30 2.80 -8.34 -9.34
C ALA A 30 2.83 -7.83 -7.89
N LEU A 31 3.44 -8.59 -6.97
CA LEU A 31 3.66 -8.14 -5.60
C LEU A 31 4.55 -6.88 -5.55
N ILE A 32 5.65 -6.87 -6.31
CA ILE A 32 6.54 -5.71 -6.41
C ILE A 32 5.78 -4.49 -6.97
N VAL A 33 5.00 -4.66 -8.03
CA VAL A 33 4.19 -3.58 -8.61
C VAL A 33 3.18 -3.04 -7.60
N PHE A 34 2.51 -3.92 -6.86
CA PHE A 34 1.56 -3.52 -5.82
C PHE A 34 2.24 -2.64 -4.75
N PHE A 35 3.42 -3.06 -4.27
CA PHE A 35 4.21 -2.26 -3.34
C PHE A 35 4.69 -0.94 -3.94
N ALA A 36 5.16 -0.94 -5.19
CA ALA A 36 5.62 0.27 -5.87
C ALA A 36 4.50 1.31 -6.03
N VAL A 37 3.28 0.87 -6.38
CA VAL A 37 2.10 1.73 -6.46
C VAL A 37 1.76 2.29 -5.07
N GLY A 38 1.73 1.44 -4.04
CA GLY A 38 1.48 1.88 -2.66
C GLY A 38 2.51 2.91 -2.18
N LEU A 39 3.79 2.68 -2.46
CA LEU A 39 4.88 3.59 -2.12
C LEU A 39 4.75 4.93 -2.87
N GLY A 40 4.42 4.89 -4.16
CA GLY A 40 4.22 6.07 -4.98
C GLY A 40 3.03 6.93 -4.54
N VAL A 41 1.96 6.30 -4.04
CA VAL A 41 0.84 7.00 -3.39
C VAL A 41 1.32 7.62 -2.07
N LEU A 42 2.02 6.86 -1.23
CA LEU A 42 2.51 7.34 0.06
C LEU A 42 3.47 8.52 -0.07
N TRP A 43 4.31 8.53 -1.10
CA TRP A 43 5.20 9.66 -1.42
C TRP A 43 4.47 10.97 -1.73
N ARG A 44 3.21 10.90 -2.18
CA ARG A 44 2.38 12.10 -2.41
C ARG A 44 1.61 12.56 -1.18
N VAL A 45 1.59 11.77 -0.11
CA VAL A 45 0.83 12.11 1.10
C VAL A 45 1.60 13.12 1.94
N ASP A 46 1.00 14.29 2.17
CA ASP A 46 1.51 15.28 3.12
C ASP A 46 1.03 14.96 4.54
N ALA A 47 1.87 14.23 5.28
CA ALA A 47 1.60 13.87 6.66
C ALA A 47 1.47 15.10 7.58
N ARG A 48 2.22 16.19 7.33
CA ARG A 48 2.18 17.38 8.19
C ARG A 48 0.84 18.09 8.08
N ARG A 49 0.32 18.22 6.85
CA ARG A 49 -0.99 18.79 6.61
C ARG A 49 -2.08 17.96 7.27
N GLY A 50 -2.02 16.62 7.17
CA GLY A 50 -2.96 15.74 7.85
C GLY A 50 -2.95 15.88 9.37
N ILE A 51 -1.77 16.06 9.98
CA ILE A 51 -1.62 16.29 11.42
C ILE A 51 -2.24 17.63 11.84
N ALA A 52 -2.01 18.69 11.05
CA ALA A 52 -2.57 20.01 11.31
C ALA A 52 -4.09 20.04 11.17
N GLU A 53 -4.65 19.40 10.14
CA GLU A 53 -6.10 19.28 9.93
C GLU A 53 -6.78 18.47 11.05
N ALA A 54 -6.06 17.54 11.67
CA ALA A 54 -6.53 16.80 12.85
C ALA A 54 -6.45 17.61 14.17
N GLY A 55 -5.95 18.85 14.14
CA GLY A 55 -5.80 19.70 15.33
C GLY A 55 -4.60 19.36 16.22
N ASN A 56 -3.69 18.50 15.73
CA ASN A 56 -2.50 18.07 16.47
C ASN A 56 -1.27 18.92 16.10
N GLN A 57 -0.31 19.04 17.04
CA GLN A 57 0.97 19.67 16.75
C GLN A 57 1.90 18.69 16.00
N ALA A 58 2.45 19.13 14.87
CA ALA A 58 3.37 18.32 14.08
C ALA A 58 4.71 18.12 14.81
N PRO A 59 5.33 16.93 14.74
CA PRO A 59 6.63 16.67 15.38
C PRO A 59 7.72 17.62 14.86
N ALA A 60 8.56 18.12 15.77
CA ALA A 60 9.80 18.79 15.40
C ALA A 60 10.74 17.77 14.75
N VAL A 61 11.25 18.08 13.57
CA VAL A 61 12.31 17.28 12.95
C VAL A 61 13.60 17.71 13.64
N VAL A 62 14.22 16.76 14.35
CA VAL A 62 15.53 16.92 15.01
C VAL A 62 16.64 16.68 13.99
#